data_AF-A0A9Y4NGI0-F1
#
_entry.id   AF-A0A9Y4NGI0-F1
#
_cell.length_a   1.000
_cell.length_b   1.000
_cell.length_c   1.000
_cell.angle_alpha   90.00
_cell.angle_beta   90.00
_cell.angle_gamma   90.00
#
_symmetry.space_group_name_H-M   'P 1'
#
loop_
_entity.id
_entity.type
_entity.pdbx_description
1 polymer ?
#
loop_
_entity_poly.entity_id
_entity_poly.type
_entity_poly.pdbx_seq_one_letter_code
_entity_poly.pdbx_strand_id
1 'polypeptide(L)'
;MKYILLSACILGMAVCAPPQMYMEFDIHHAPAQAAQAIPAGVPAGTLEVLLPVDAQRQPIGGPVRGFIKQEILQANGRDTKDLYIPFGFDLPAPAAAAPVAPVDPVAPVDPVAPAAPAAPAAPLEPVIAAAAPAAKPMGDDDDDDD
;
A
#
# COMPACT_ATOMS: atom_id res chain seq x y z
N MET A 1 -23.89 26.02 35.06
CA MET A 1 -23.73 27.22 34.20
C MET A 1 -22.49 27.11 33.29
N LYS A 2 -21.26 27.01 33.83
CA LYS A 2 -20.03 27.06 33.01
C LYS A 2 -19.87 25.90 32.03
N TYR A 3 -20.28 24.69 32.42
CA TYR A 3 -20.29 23.53 31.52
C TYR A 3 -21.33 23.62 30.40
N ILE A 4 -22.52 24.21 30.66
CA ILE A 4 -23.56 24.38 29.64
C ILE A 4 -23.10 25.36 28.56
N LEU A 5 -22.42 26.43 28.96
CA LEU A 5 -21.90 27.47 28.05
C LEU A 5 -20.72 26.93 27.21
N LEU A 6 -19.85 26.11 27.82
CA LEU A 6 -18.80 25.38 27.11
C LEU A 6 -19.37 24.37 26.10
N SER A 7 -20.36 23.56 26.50
CA SER A 7 -21.02 22.61 25.61
C SER A 7 -21.69 23.31 24.42
N ALA A 8 -22.41 24.41 24.67
CA ALA A 8 -23.05 25.19 23.61
C ALA A 8 -22.03 25.84 22.66
N CYS A 9 -20.88 26.32 23.17
CA CYS A 9 -19.80 26.82 22.32
C CYS A 9 -19.21 25.72 21.43
N ILE A 10 -18.96 24.53 21.98
CA ILE A 10 -18.36 23.42 21.21
C ILE A 10 -19.36 22.90 20.16
N LEU A 11 -20.63 22.73 20.53
CA LEU A 11 -21.69 22.32 19.60
C LEU A 11 -21.93 23.37 18.51
N GLY A 12 -21.92 24.67 18.86
CA GLY A 12 -22.07 25.76 17.89
C GLY A 12 -20.94 25.81 16.87
N MET A 13 -19.69 25.59 17.29
CA MET A 13 -18.54 25.54 16.36
C MET A 13 -18.57 24.30 15.46
N ALA A 14 -18.97 23.14 16.00
CA ALA A 14 -19.05 21.90 15.24
C ALA A 14 -20.13 21.93 14.13
N VAL A 15 -21.23 22.65 14.35
CA VAL A 15 -22.31 22.81 13.36
C VAL A 15 -22.02 23.94 12.35
N CYS A 16 -21.19 24.91 12.71
CA CYS A 16 -20.92 26.08 11.88
C CYS A 16 -19.77 25.88 10.87
N ALA A 17 -18.90 24.88 11.05
CA ALA A 17 -17.85 24.58 10.07
C ALA A 17 -18.42 23.76 8.90
N PRO A 18 -18.56 24.31 7.68
CA PRO A 18 -18.97 23.51 6.53
C PRO A 18 -17.89 22.45 6.25
N PRO A 19 -18.26 21.18 6.03
CA PRO A 19 -17.30 20.18 5.56
C PRO A 19 -16.69 20.68 4.26
N GLN A 20 -15.37 20.87 4.25
CA GLN A 20 -14.64 21.23 3.03
C GLN A 20 -14.77 20.06 2.05
N MET A 21 -15.55 20.25 0.99
CA MET A 21 -15.76 19.24 -0.05
C MET A 21 -14.71 19.44 -1.14
N TYR A 22 -14.06 18.36 -1.58
CA TYR A 22 -13.12 18.36 -2.69
C TYR A 22 -13.69 17.56 -3.85
N MET A 23 -13.36 17.96 -5.07
CA MET A 23 -13.68 17.21 -6.28
C MET A 23 -12.47 17.11 -7.19
N GLU A 24 -12.43 16.03 -7.96
CA GLU A 24 -11.41 15.75 -8.96
C GLU A 24 -11.77 16.45 -10.27
N PHE A 25 -10.79 17.12 -10.85
CA PHE A 25 -10.89 17.77 -12.14
C PHE A 25 -9.71 17.34 -12.99
N ASP A 26 -9.86 17.50 -14.31
CA ASP A 26 -8.74 17.32 -15.22
C ASP A 26 -7.65 18.37 -14.96
N ILE A 27 -6.39 18.00 -15.16
CA ILE A 27 -5.21 18.85 -14.92
C ILE A 27 -5.28 20.24 -15.60
N HIS A 28 -6.01 20.40 -16.71
CA HIS A 28 -6.17 21.70 -17.39
C HIS A 28 -7.00 22.70 -16.57
N HIS A 29 -7.77 22.23 -15.58
CA HIS A 29 -8.49 23.08 -14.63
C HIS A 29 -7.63 23.49 -13.43
N ALA A 30 -6.38 23.04 -13.38
CA ALA A 30 -5.50 23.33 -12.27
C ALA A 30 -5.16 24.83 -12.21
N PRO A 31 -5.21 25.45 -11.01
CA PRO A 31 -4.81 26.84 -10.85
C PRO A 31 -3.30 27.00 -11.08
N ALA A 32 -2.85 28.21 -11.39
CA ALA A 32 -1.43 28.49 -11.65
C ALA A 32 -0.50 28.06 -10.49
N GLN A 33 -0.99 28.14 -9.25
CA GLN A 33 -0.29 27.69 -8.04
C GLN A 33 0.01 26.19 -8.03
N ALA A 34 -0.76 25.38 -8.76
CA ALA A 34 -0.56 23.94 -8.85
C ALA A 34 0.60 23.57 -9.79
N ALA A 35 1.06 24.48 -10.66
CA ALA A 35 2.11 24.21 -11.64
C ALA A 35 3.40 23.69 -11.01
N GLN A 36 3.76 24.21 -9.83
CA GLN A 36 4.95 23.78 -9.08
C GLN A 36 4.82 22.37 -8.46
N ALA A 37 3.61 21.86 -8.33
CA ALA A 37 3.33 20.53 -7.78
C ALA A 37 3.16 19.46 -8.87
N ILE A 38 3.18 19.83 -10.15
CA ILE A 38 3.10 18.87 -11.25
C ILE A 38 4.41 18.07 -11.29
N PRO A 39 4.35 16.73 -11.16
CA PRO A 39 5.54 15.89 -11.16
C PRO A 39 6.21 15.88 -12.54
N ALA A 40 7.52 16.10 -12.56
CA ALA A 40 8.30 16.09 -13.80
C ALA A 40 8.29 14.69 -14.45
N GLY A 41 8.14 14.65 -15.77
CA GLY A 41 8.17 13.41 -16.55
C GLY A 41 6.87 12.60 -16.52
N VAL A 42 5.83 13.08 -15.84
CA VAL A 42 4.50 12.44 -15.83
C VAL A 42 3.62 13.11 -16.90
N PRO A 43 2.96 12.34 -17.80
CA PRO A 43 2.03 12.91 -18.78
C PRO A 43 0.88 13.64 -18.10
N ALA A 44 0.57 14.86 -18.54
CA ALA A 44 -0.49 15.66 -17.93
C ALA A 44 -1.86 14.94 -17.96
N GLY A 45 -2.17 14.21 -19.04
CA GLY A 45 -3.43 13.47 -19.18
C GLY A 45 -3.61 12.28 -18.23
N THR A 46 -2.61 11.95 -17.40
CA THR A 46 -2.73 10.93 -16.33
C THR A 46 -2.81 11.56 -14.94
N LEU A 47 -2.90 12.89 -14.87
CA LEU A 47 -2.97 13.64 -13.63
C LEU A 47 -4.36 14.24 -13.46
N GLU A 48 -4.85 14.21 -12.22
CA GLU A 48 -6.07 14.87 -11.81
C GLU A 48 -5.73 15.94 -10.77
N VAL A 49 -6.57 16.96 -10.66
CA VAL A 49 -6.45 18.00 -9.63
C VAL A 49 -7.65 17.95 -8.70
N LEU A 50 -7.40 17.79 -7.40
CA LEU A 50 -8.42 17.89 -6.36
C LEU A 50 -8.50 19.33 -5.87
N LEU A 51 -9.64 19.96 -6.11
CA LEU A 51 -9.93 21.33 -5.69
C LEU A 51 -11.12 21.36 -4.73
N PRO A 52 -11.10 22.26 -3.74
CA PRO A 52 -12.25 22.50 -2.90
C PRO A 52 -13.39 23.12 -3.74
N VAL A 53 -14.61 22.66 -3.49
CA VAL A 53 -15.81 23.11 -4.18
C VAL A 53 -16.84 23.69 -3.21
N ASP A 54 -17.69 24.57 -3.72
CA ASP A 54 -18.87 25.05 -3.01
C ASP A 54 -20.03 24.02 -3.00
N ALA A 55 -21.17 24.39 -2.42
CA ALA A 55 -22.34 23.54 -2.36
C ALA A 55 -22.93 23.21 -3.75
N GLN A 56 -22.55 23.99 -4.77
CA GLN A 56 -22.94 23.84 -6.17
C GLN A 56 -21.91 23.04 -6.98
N ARG A 57 -20.88 22.48 -6.32
CA ARG A 57 -19.77 21.73 -6.93
C ARG A 57 -18.91 22.58 -7.87
N GLN A 58 -18.89 23.89 -7.68
CA GLN A 58 -18.01 24.77 -8.43
C GLN A 58 -16.70 24.97 -7.67
N PRO A 59 -15.54 24.95 -8.34
CA PRO A 59 -14.27 25.26 -7.71
C PRO A 59 -14.32 26.62 -7.02
N ILE A 60 -13.91 26.67 -5.76
CA ILE A 60 -13.86 27.92 -5.01
C ILE A 60 -12.75 28.79 -5.61
N GLY A 61 -13.07 30.01 -6.04
CA GLY A 61 -12.09 30.94 -6.62
C GLY A 61 -11.11 31.53 -5.59
N GLY A 62 -9.93 31.95 -6.05
CA GLY A 62 -8.91 32.64 -5.22
C GLY A 62 -7.58 31.89 -5.12
N PRO A 63 -6.72 32.19 -4.12
CA PRO A 63 -5.54 31.39 -3.81
C PRO A 63 -5.99 30.02 -3.27
N VAL A 64 -6.16 29.05 -4.18
CA VAL A 64 -6.68 27.73 -3.82
C VAL A 64 -5.57 26.82 -3.32
N ARG A 65 -5.88 26.10 -2.23
CA ARG A 65 -5.08 24.96 -1.76
C ARG A 65 -5.72 23.67 -2.24
N GLY A 66 -4.92 22.75 -2.74
CA GLY A 66 -5.43 21.51 -3.30
C GLY A 66 -4.33 20.48 -3.51
N PHE A 67 -4.66 19.43 -4.25
CA PHE A 67 -3.75 18.32 -4.49
C PHE A 67 -3.71 17.96 -5.96
N ILE A 68 -2.54 17.61 -6.48
CA ILE A 68 -2.41 16.85 -7.72
C ILE A 68 -2.51 15.37 -7.35
N LYS A 69 -3.43 14.63 -7.96
CA LYS A 69 -3.56 13.18 -7.81
C LYS A 69 -2.89 12.50 -8.99
N GLN A 70 -1.94 11.63 -8.69
CA GLN A 70 -1.24 10.79 -9.65
C GLN A 70 -1.51 9.33 -9.32
N GLU A 71 -2.00 8.58 -10.29
CA GLU A 71 -2.13 7.12 -10.19
C GLU A 71 -0.80 6.46 -10.56
N ILE A 72 -0.17 5.76 -9.59
CA ILE A 72 1.12 5.10 -9.78
C ILE A 72 0.92 3.58 -9.78
N LEU A 73 1.29 2.92 -10.87
CA LEU A 73 1.32 1.46 -10.94
C LEU A 73 2.36 0.90 -9.97
N GLN A 74 1.92 0.00 -9.10
CA GLN A 74 2.77 -0.61 -8.07
C GLN A 74 3.68 -1.68 -8.68
N ALA A 75 4.74 -2.05 -7.96
CA ALA A 75 5.73 -3.03 -8.43
C ALA A 75 5.15 -4.41 -8.77
N ASN A 76 3.98 -4.73 -8.23
CA ASN A 76 3.24 -5.96 -8.56
C ASN A 76 2.56 -5.93 -9.94
N GLY A 77 2.56 -4.77 -10.61
CA GLY A 77 2.01 -4.56 -11.95
C GLY A 77 0.49 -4.70 -12.05
N ARG A 78 -0.22 -4.82 -10.93
CA ARG A 78 -1.67 -5.09 -10.89
C ARG A 78 -2.44 -4.02 -10.13
N ASP A 79 -1.83 -3.46 -9.09
CA ASP A 79 -2.46 -2.46 -8.25
C ASP A 79 -1.90 -1.09 -8.57
N THR A 80 -2.74 -0.07 -8.43
CA THR A 80 -2.35 1.33 -8.54
C THR A 80 -2.47 2.03 -7.19
N LYS A 81 -1.66 3.07 -6.99
CA LYS A 81 -1.68 3.88 -5.77
C LYS A 81 -1.86 5.34 -6.13
N ASP A 82 -2.83 5.96 -5.50
CA ASP A 82 -3.02 7.40 -5.59
C ASP A 82 -1.98 8.14 -4.74
N LEU A 83 -1.14 8.92 -5.40
CA LEU A 83 -0.24 9.88 -4.79
C LEU A 83 -0.86 11.26 -4.86
N TYR A 84 -1.10 11.87 -3.70
CA TYR A 84 -1.65 13.22 -3.58
C TYR A 84 -0.53 14.22 -3.24
N ILE A 85 -0.22 15.11 -4.19
CA ILE A 85 0.85 16.11 -4.06
C ILE A 85 0.20 17.47 -3.71
N PRO A 86 0.39 17.98 -2.49
CA PRO A 86 -0.22 19.24 -2.06
C PRO A 86 0.39 20.47 -2.77
N PHE A 87 -0.44 21.47 -3.06
CA PHE A 87 -0.02 22.81 -3.50
C PHE A 87 -0.80 23.92 -2.78
N GLY A 88 -0.22 25.12 -2.73
CA GLY A 88 -0.82 26.28 -2.04
C GLY A 88 -0.83 26.18 -0.51
N PHE A 89 -0.39 25.05 0.04
CA PHE A 89 -0.14 24.88 1.47
C PHE A 89 1.19 25.51 1.84
N ASP A 90 1.21 26.21 2.97
CA ASP A 90 2.43 26.77 3.57
C ASP A 90 3.17 25.64 4.29
N LEU A 91 3.71 24.71 3.49
CA LEU A 91 4.42 23.56 4.00
C LEU A 91 5.81 24.03 4.42
N PRO A 92 6.27 23.68 5.64
CA PRO A 92 7.67 23.90 5.98
C PRO A 92 8.52 23.17 4.95
N ALA A 93 9.60 23.81 4.48
CA ALA A 93 10.57 23.15 3.62
C ALA A 93 10.93 21.80 4.26
N PRO A 94 10.96 20.69 3.49
CA PRO A 94 11.28 19.39 4.05
C PRO A 94 12.57 19.55 4.84
N ALA A 95 12.50 19.29 6.15
CA ALA A 95 13.68 19.37 7.00
C ALA A 95 14.74 18.52 6.33
N ALA A 96 15.86 19.15 5.92
CA ALA A 96 16.90 18.47 5.19
C ALA A 96 17.38 17.31 6.08
N ALA A 97 16.95 16.09 5.74
CA ALA A 97 17.40 14.91 6.44
C ALA A 97 18.89 14.80 6.13
N ALA A 98 19.73 14.95 7.15
CA ALA A 98 21.14 14.67 7.00
C ALA A 98 21.27 13.21 6.49
N PRO A 99 22.15 12.95 5.51
CA PRO A 99 22.41 11.59 5.07
C PRO A 99 22.72 10.71 6.27
N VAL A 100 22.04 9.57 6.37
CA VAL A 100 22.35 8.59 7.41
C VAL A 100 23.77 8.08 7.12
N ALA A 101 24.64 8.16 8.12
CA ALA A 101 26.00 7.64 7.98
C ALA A 101 25.94 6.13 7.66
N PRO A 102 26.83 5.62 6.79
CA PRO A 102 26.94 4.18 6.55
C PRO A 102 27.13 3.44 7.88
N VAL A 103 26.43 2.33 8.07
CA VAL A 103 26.68 1.42 9.18
C VAL A 103 27.97 0.68 8.90
N ASP A 104 28.86 0.58 9.89
CA ASP A 104 30.10 -0.17 9.77
C ASP A 104 29.82 -1.65 9.44
N PRO A 105 30.66 -2.31 8.62
CA PRO A 105 30.51 -3.73 8.34
C PRO A 105 30.57 -4.58 9.61
N VAL A 106 29.67 -5.56 9.72
CA VAL A 106 29.73 -6.55 10.79
C VAL A 106 30.97 -7.43 10.56
N ALA A 107 31.76 -7.62 11.62
CA ALA A 107 32.93 -8.49 11.57
C ALA A 107 32.54 -9.94 11.22
N PRO A 108 33.41 -10.70 10.52
CA PRO A 108 33.17 -12.11 10.26
C PRO A 108 32.92 -12.88 11.56
N VAL A 109 31.94 -13.78 11.55
CA VAL A 109 31.72 -14.72 12.64
C VAL A 109 32.77 -15.82 12.54
N ASP A 110 33.35 -16.22 13.68
CA ASP A 110 34.30 -17.32 13.72
C ASP A 110 33.69 -18.65 13.22
N PRO A 111 34.47 -19.51 12.54
CA PRO A 111 33.98 -20.80 12.08
C PRO A 111 33.47 -21.67 13.23
N VAL A 112 32.31 -22.29 13.03
CA VAL A 112 31.80 -23.32 13.95
C VAL A 112 32.65 -24.58 13.80
N ALA A 113 33.14 -25.12 14.93
CA ALA A 113 33.90 -26.36 14.95
C ALA A 113 33.05 -27.54 14.41
N PRO A 114 33.65 -28.52 13.70
CA PRO A 114 32.94 -29.69 13.24
C PRO A 114 32.25 -30.45 14.38
N ALA A 115 31.02 -30.89 14.14
CA ALA A 115 30.35 -31.83 15.05
C ALA A 115 31.12 -33.15 15.09
N ALA A 116 31.19 -33.77 16.27
CA ALA A 116 31.78 -35.11 16.42
C ALA A 116 30.97 -36.14 15.59
N PRO A 117 31.62 -37.20 15.06
CA PRO A 117 30.92 -38.26 14.35
C PRO A 117 29.81 -38.89 15.19
N ALA A 118 28.69 -39.21 14.55
CA ALA A 118 27.64 -40.01 15.17
C ALA A 118 28.16 -41.45 15.42
N ALA A 119 27.72 -42.06 16.51
CA ALA A 119 28.01 -43.46 16.79
C ALA A 119 27.41 -44.38 15.71
N PRO A 120 28.01 -45.55 15.43
CA PRO A 120 27.47 -46.49 14.46
C PRO A 120 26.03 -46.90 14.77
N ALA A 121 25.21 -47.03 13.72
CA ALA A 121 23.89 -47.61 13.85
C ALA A 121 24.00 -49.10 14.23
N ALA A 122 23.12 -49.56 15.11
CA ALA A 122 23.01 -50.98 15.44
C ALA A 122 22.57 -51.79 14.20
N PRO A 123 22.93 -53.09 14.11
CA PRO A 123 22.47 -53.97 13.04
C PRO A 123 20.94 -53.98 12.94
N LEU A 124 20.42 -53.99 11.71
CA LEU A 124 19.00 -54.18 11.46
C LEU A 124 18.67 -55.68 11.54
N GLU A 125 17.55 -56.00 12.18
CA GLU A 125 17.00 -57.35 12.20
C GLU A 125 16.58 -57.79 10.78
N PRO A 126 16.68 -59.08 10.44
CA PRO A 126 16.32 -59.60 9.11
C PRO A 126 14.85 -59.34 8.77
N VAL A 127 14.62 -58.74 7.59
CA VAL A 127 13.27 -58.57 7.06
C VAL A 127 12.85 -59.86 6.35
N ILE A 128 11.93 -60.61 6.96
CA ILE A 128 11.21 -61.70 6.29
C ILE A 128 10.17 -61.09 5.34
N ALA A 129 10.34 -61.35 4.04
CA ALA A 129 9.41 -60.89 3.01
C ALA A 129 8.02 -61.53 3.22
N ALA A 130 7.02 -60.70 3.53
CA ALA A 130 5.63 -61.12 3.50
C ALA A 130 5.17 -61.26 2.04
N ALA A 131 4.54 -62.40 1.72
CA ALA A 131 3.98 -62.66 0.40
C ALA A 131 2.95 -61.60 -0.01
N ALA A 132 3.04 -61.10 -1.24
CA ALA A 132 2.09 -60.16 -1.82
C ALA A 132 0.69 -60.81 -1.96
N PRO A 133 -0.41 -60.09 -1.69
CA PRO A 133 -1.75 -60.62 -2.01
C PRO A 133 -1.95 -60.67 -3.53
N ALA A 134 -2.52 -61.78 -4.00
CA ALA A 134 -2.80 -62.04 -5.41
C ALA A 134 -3.72 -60.97 -6.01
N ALA A 135 -3.33 -60.45 -7.19
CA ALA A 135 -4.18 -59.61 -8.02
C ALA A 135 -5.43 -60.37 -8.46
N LYS A 136 -6.61 -59.79 -8.22
CA LYS A 136 -7.89 -60.32 -8.71
C LYS A 136 -8.01 -59.97 -10.20
N PRO A 137 -8.39 -60.90 -11.10
CA PRO A 137 -8.52 -60.57 -12.51
C PRO A 137 -9.65 -59.56 -12.72
N MET A 138 -9.36 -58.56 -13.54
CA MET A 138 -10.27 -57.49 -13.95
C MET A 138 -11.34 -58.12 -14.85
N GLY A 139 -12.58 -58.15 -14.36
CA GLY A 139 -13.74 -58.53 -15.15
C GLY A 139 -14.07 -57.39 -16.09
N ASP A 140 -13.91 -57.67 -17.37
CA ASP A 140 -14.58 -57.01 -18.48
C ASP A 140 -16.03 -57.51 -18.44
N ASP A 141 -16.98 -56.61 -18.24
CA ASP A 141 -18.42 -56.87 -18.45
C ASP A 141 -19.10 -55.52 -18.66
N ASP A 142 -19.14 -55.16 -19.95
CA ASP A 142 -20.28 -54.68 -20.72
C ASP A 142 -21.16 -53.53 -20.20
N ASP A 143 -21.07 -52.46 -20.99
CA ASP A 143 -22.14 -51.59 -21.50
C ASP A 143 -23.57 -52.14 -21.31
N ASP A 144 -24.44 -51.32 -20.70
CA ASP A 144 -25.80 -51.03 -21.17
C ASP A 144 -26.49 -50.10 -20.15
N ASP A 145 -26.79 -48.86 -20.56
CA ASP A 145 -28.14 -48.27 -20.47
C ASP A 145 -28.11 -46.80 -20.94
N ASP A 146 -28.85 -46.56 -22.03
CA ASP A 146 -29.30 -45.28 -22.62
C ASP A 146 -30.12 -44.41 -21.63
#